data_AF-A0A8T9SXG0-F1
#
_entry.id   AF-A0A8T9SXG0-F1
#
_cell.length_a   1.000
_cell.length_b   1.000
_cell.length_c   1.000
_cell.angle_alpha   90.00
_cell.angle_beta   90.00
_cell.angle_gamma   90.00
#
_symmetry.space_group_name_H-M   'P 1'
#
loop_
_entity.id
_entity.type
_entity.pdbx_description
1 polymer ?
#
loop_
_entity_poly.entity_id
_entity_poly.type
_entity_poly.pdbx_seq_one_letter_code
_entity_poly.pdbx_strand_id
1 'polypeptide(L)'
;MGRRCKGGPWWSGRYGITLFLGVIALLAYAEEGLWDGLVWREHGSVFGWFQQLPAVADPLTLTLLVPLLALPQMTHYVLDGFIWRRGQ
;
A
#
# COMPACT_ATOMS: atom_id res chain seq x y z
N MET A 1 17.10 25.66 40.26
CA MET A 1 16.35 24.44 39.90
C MET A 1 15.74 24.62 38.50
N GLY A 2 16.51 24.37 37.43
CA GLY A 2 16.07 24.60 36.04
C GLY A 2 15.33 23.39 35.48
N ARG A 3 14.06 23.57 35.09
CA ARG A 3 13.24 22.52 34.49
C ARG A 3 13.82 22.14 33.12
N ARG A 4 14.24 20.88 32.95
CA ARG A 4 14.48 20.27 31.63
C ARG A 4 13.15 20.19 30.89
N CYS A 5 12.97 20.99 29.85
CA CYS A 5 11.95 20.75 28.84
C CYS A 5 12.25 19.38 28.21
N LYS A 6 11.38 18.39 28.46
CA LYS A 6 11.47 17.12 27.76
C LYS A 6 11.14 17.38 26.29
N GLY A 7 12.09 17.05 25.41
CA GLY A 7 11.85 17.03 23.98
C GLY A 7 10.60 16.21 23.70
N GLY A 8 9.60 16.85 23.11
CA GLY A 8 8.40 16.17 22.66
C GLY A 8 8.79 15.03 21.70
N PRO A 9 7.98 13.98 21.62
CA PRO A 9 8.33 12.86 20.78
C PRO A 9 8.53 13.29 19.31
N TRP A 10 9.62 12.85 18.68
CA TRP A 10 9.97 13.21 17.28
C TRP A 10 8.89 12.88 16.24
N TRP A 11 7.93 12.02 16.60
CA TRP A 11 6.76 11.66 15.78
C TRP A 11 5.61 12.68 15.81
N SER A 12 5.63 13.67 16.71
CA SER A 12 4.48 14.57 16.97
C SER A 12 4.55 15.92 16.24
N GLY A 13 5.25 16.00 15.10
CA GLY A 13 5.35 17.20 14.25
C GLY A 13 4.97 16.92 12.80
N ARG A 14 5.03 17.94 11.92
CA ARG A 14 4.74 17.85 10.47
C ARG A 14 5.36 16.63 9.77
N TYR A 15 6.50 16.14 10.26
CA TYR A 15 7.22 14.97 9.76
C TYR A 15 6.50 13.63 10.01
N GLY A 16 5.67 13.50 11.04
CA GLY A 16 4.94 12.27 11.34
C GLY A 16 3.90 11.94 10.27
N ILE A 17 3.16 12.94 9.79
CA ILE A 17 2.19 12.79 8.70
C ILE A 17 2.90 12.45 7.39
N THR A 18 4.01 13.14 7.08
CA THR A 18 4.79 12.84 5.86
C THR A 18 5.34 11.42 5.87
N LEU A 19 5.85 10.95 7.02
CA LEU A 19 6.33 9.58 7.16
C LEU A 19 5.18 8.59 7.00
N PHE A 20 4.03 8.84 7.64
CA PHE A 20 2.84 8.00 7.52
C PHE A 20 2.36 7.88 6.07
N LEU A 21 2.20 9.00 5.37
CA LEU A 21 1.81 9.03 3.97
C LEU A 21 2.86 8.37 3.07
N GLY A 22 4.15 8.59 3.36
CA GLY A 22 5.25 7.94 2.64
C GLY A 22 5.23 6.42 2.76
N VAL A 23 4.96 5.90 3.97
CA VAL A 23 4.83 4.45 4.20
C VAL A 23 3.63 3.88 3.44
N ILE A 24 2.48 4.54 3.49
CA ILE A 24 1.28 4.10 2.75
C ILE A 24 1.54 4.11 1.24
N ALA A 25 2.13 5.19 0.72
CA ALA A 25 2.45 5.31 -0.69
C ALA A 25 3.46 4.25 -1.14
N LEU A 26 4.46 3.93 -0.33
CA LEU A 26 5.44 2.89 -0.61
C LEU A 26 4.77 1.51 -0.67
N LEU A 27 3.89 1.20 0.27
CA LEU A 27 3.15 -0.07 0.29
C LEU A 27 2.23 -0.19 -0.92
N ALA A 28 1.48 0.87 -1.24
CA ALA A 28 0.61 0.91 -2.41
C ALA A 28 1.39 0.74 -3.72
N TYR A 29 2.56 1.38 -3.83
CA TYR A 29 3.43 1.23 -5.01
C TYR A 29 3.97 -0.20 -5.15
N ALA A 30 4.32 -0.86 -4.03
CA ALA A 30 4.77 -2.25 -4.05
C ALA A 30 3.66 -3.23 -4.44
N GLU A 31 2.44 -3.01 -3.95
CA GLU A 31 1.25 -3.81 -4.28
C GLU A 31 0.91 -3.71 -5.77
N GLU A 32 0.79 -2.48 -6.29
CA GLU A 32 0.50 -2.24 -7.71
C GLU A 32 1.62 -2.77 -8.62
N GLY A 33 2.89 -2.61 -8.21
CA GLY A 33 4.02 -3.15 -8.95
C GLY A 33 4.02 -4.68 -9.01
N LEU A 34 3.62 -5.36 -7.93
CA LEU A 34 3.44 -6.82 -7.92
C LEU A 34 2.26 -7.25 -8.79
N TRP A 35 1.15 -6.51 -8.77
CA TRP A 35 -0.01 -6.77 -9.63
C TRP A 35 0.33 -6.64 -11.11
N ASP A 36 0.95 -5.52 -11.50
CA ASP A 36 1.37 -5.30 -12.89
C ASP A 36 2.48 -6.29 -13.29
N GLY A 37 3.47 -6.57 -12.44
CA GLY A 37 4.57 -7.48 -12.79
C GLY A 37 4.15 -8.95 -12.95
N LEU A 38 3.23 -9.44 -12.12
CA LEU A 38 2.83 -10.86 -12.06
C LEU A 38 1.60 -11.18 -12.93
N VAL A 39 0.64 -10.25 -13.06
CA VAL A 39 -0.66 -10.50 -13.71
C VAL A 39 -0.79 -9.83 -15.07
N TRP A 40 -0.68 -8.49 -15.13
CA TRP A 40 -1.11 -7.71 -16.31
C TRP A 40 0.02 -7.36 -17.30
N ARG A 41 1.16 -6.95 -16.75
CA ARG A 41 2.40 -6.55 -17.43
C ARG A 41 2.26 -5.43 -18.47
N GLU A 42 1.32 -4.52 -18.29
CA GLU A 42 1.06 -3.43 -19.26
C GLU A 42 1.84 -2.15 -18.91
N HIS A 43 2.19 -1.94 -17.64
CA HIS A 43 2.79 -0.68 -17.15
C HIS A 43 4.31 -0.76 -16.91
N GLY A 44 5.03 -1.40 -17.83
CA GLY A 44 6.49 -1.58 -17.73
C GLY A 44 7.30 -0.29 -17.68
N SER A 45 6.76 0.85 -18.11
CA SER A 45 7.42 2.17 -18.02
C SER A 45 7.49 2.73 -16.59
N VAL A 46 6.53 2.36 -15.73
CA VAL A 46 6.44 2.81 -14.33
C VAL A 46 7.00 1.74 -13.40
N PHE A 47 6.74 0.46 -13.69
CA PHE A 47 7.11 -0.68 -12.83
C PHE A 47 8.21 -1.57 -13.42
N GLY A 48 9.13 -1.02 -14.21
CA GLY A 48 10.15 -1.80 -14.94
C GLY A 48 11.00 -2.76 -14.09
N TRP A 49 11.18 -2.48 -12.79
CA TRP A 49 11.86 -3.40 -11.86
C TRP A 49 11.04 -4.66 -11.55
N PHE A 50 9.72 -4.53 -11.45
CA PHE A 50 8.80 -5.65 -11.20
C PHE A 50 8.58 -6.52 -12.45
N GLN A 51 8.85 -5.99 -13.63
CA GLN A 51 8.82 -6.75 -14.90
C GLN A 51 9.91 -7.84 -14.98
N GLN A 52 10.91 -7.80 -14.09
CA GLN A 52 11.92 -8.87 -13.96
C GLN A 52 11.37 -10.15 -13.31
N LEU A 53 10.20 -10.06 -12.64
CA LEU A 53 9.55 -11.23 -12.05
C LEU A 53 9.00 -12.16 -13.15
N PRO A 54 9.02 -13.49 -12.91
CA PRO A 54 8.43 -14.44 -13.84
C PRO A 54 6.91 -14.24 -13.92
N ALA A 55 6.39 -14.22 -15.15
CA ALA A 55 4.95 -14.09 -15.37
C ALA A 55 4.21 -15.32 -14.82
N VAL A 56 3.16 -15.08 -14.04
CA VAL A 56 2.32 -16.16 -13.50
C VAL A 56 1.17 -16.37 -14.48
N ALA A 57 1.32 -17.37 -15.36
CA ALA A 57 0.28 -17.74 -16.32
C ALA A 57 -0.56 -18.95 -15.85
N ASP A 58 -0.15 -19.61 -14.76
CA ASP A 58 -0.85 -20.78 -14.25
C ASP A 58 -2.23 -20.40 -13.66
N PRO A 59 -3.34 -20.97 -14.16
CA PRO A 59 -4.69 -20.58 -13.73
C PRO A 59 -4.96 -20.80 -12.24
N LEU A 60 -4.38 -21.85 -11.66
CA LEU A 60 -4.57 -22.18 -10.25
C LEU A 60 -3.86 -21.16 -9.36
N THR A 61 -2.64 -20.78 -9.74
CA THR A 61 -1.88 -19.72 -9.08
C THR A 61 -2.58 -18.37 -9.22
N LEU A 62 -3.09 -18.01 -10.40
CA LEU A 62 -3.87 -16.77 -10.59
C LEU A 62 -5.13 -16.73 -9.74
N THR A 63 -5.82 -17.86 -9.57
CA THR A 63 -7.05 -17.93 -8.75
C THR A 63 -6.78 -17.60 -7.27
N LEU A 64 -5.57 -17.83 -6.78
CA LEU A 64 -5.16 -17.47 -5.41
C LEU A 64 -4.49 -16.09 -5.37
N LEU A 65 -3.66 -15.79 -6.36
CA LEU A 65 -2.86 -14.57 -6.46
C LEU A 65 -3.74 -13.32 -6.63
N VAL A 66 -4.73 -13.38 -7.52
CA VAL A 66 -5.68 -12.28 -7.79
C VAL A 66 -6.43 -11.84 -6.53
N PRO A 67 -7.14 -12.72 -5.79
CA PRO A 67 -7.81 -12.28 -4.57
C PRO A 67 -6.82 -11.87 -3.48
N LEU A 68 -5.65 -12.51 -3.38
CA LEU A 68 -4.64 -12.17 -2.37
C LEU A 68 -4.12 -10.74 -2.54
N LEU A 69 -3.79 -10.34 -3.77
CA LEU A 69 -3.36 -8.98 -4.06
C LEU A 69 -4.52 -7.99 -4.07
N ALA A 70 -5.77 -8.42 -4.31
CA ALA A 70 -6.94 -7.55 -4.20
C ALA A 70 -7.39 -7.33 -2.74
N LEU A 71 -6.91 -8.14 -1.78
CA LEU A 71 -7.29 -8.03 -0.36
C LEU A 71 -7.04 -6.65 0.27
N PRO A 72 -5.90 -5.96 0.05
CA PRO A 72 -5.65 -4.66 0.64
C PRO A 72 -6.62 -3.61 0.10
N GLN A 73 -6.85 -3.58 -1.21
CA GLN A 73 -7.88 -2.76 -1.85
C GLN A 73 -9.28 -3.06 -1.33
N MET A 74 -9.69 -4.33 -1.29
CA MET A 74 -11.01 -4.74 -0.78
C MET A 74 -11.21 -4.34 0.68
N THR A 75 -10.18 -4.54 1.51
CA THR A 75 -10.20 -4.12 2.92
C THR A 75 -10.38 -2.61 3.02
N HIS A 76 -9.65 -1.84 2.20
CA HIS A 76 -9.78 -0.38 2.17
C HIS A 76 -11.18 0.07 1.79
N TYR A 77 -11.77 -0.47 0.72
CA TYR A 77 -13.14 -0.14 0.31
C TYR A 77 -14.19 -0.51 1.36
N VAL A 78 -14.02 -1.66 2.03
CA VAL A 78 -14.90 -2.06 3.13
C VAL A 78 -14.80 -1.07 4.29
N LEU A 79 -13.58 -0.72 4.72
CA LEU A 79 -13.35 0.24 5.79
C LEU A 79 -13.89 1.62 5.44
N ASP A 80 -13.70 2.07 4.21
CA ASP A 80 -14.27 3.32 3.69
C ASP A 80 -15.80 3.28 3.76
N GLY A 81 -16.40 2.19 3.29
CA GLY A 81 -17.84 1.93 3.45
C GLY A 81 -18.30 2.01 4.91
N PHE A 82 -17.57 1.45 5.88
CA PHE A 82 -17.93 1.55 7.30
C PHE A 82 -17.76 2.95 7.89
N ILE A 83 -16.72 3.68 7.51
CA ILE A 83 -16.43 5.03 8.01
C ILE A 83 -17.47 6.02 7.48
N TRP A 84 -17.75 5.99 6.18
CA TRP A 84 -18.62 6.98 5.53
C TRP A 84 -20.12 6.62 5.58
N ARG A 85 -20.48 5.36 5.80
CA ARG A 85 -21.89 4.95 6.03
C ARG A 85 -22.45 5.41 7.37
N ARG A 86 -21.62 5.95 8.27
CA ARG A 86 -22.04 6.52 9.57
C ARG A 86 -22.68 7.92 9.47
N GLY A 87 -22.81 8.46 8.25
CA GLY A 87 -23.42 9.76 7.97
C GLY A 87 -24.81 9.71 7.29
N GLN A 88 -25.38 8.52 7.08
CA GLN A 88 -26.79 8.32 6.68
C GLN A 88 -27.53 7.57 7.79
#